data_AF-A0A821N5Y8-F1
#
_entry.id   AF-A0A821N5Y8-F1
#
_cell.length_a   1.000
_cell.length_b   1.000
_cell.length_c   1.000
_cell.angle_alpha   90.00
_cell.angle_beta   90.00
_cell.angle_gamma   90.00
#
_symmetry.space_group_name_H-M   'P 1'
#
loop_
_entity.id
_entity.type
_entity.pdbx_description
1 polymer ?
#
loop_
_entity_poly.entity_id
_entity_poly.type
_entity_poly.pdbx_seq_one_letter_code
_entity_poly.pdbx_strand_id
1 'polypeptide(L)' 'TGTPVRGGLTFREGHYICEALHATGRLVGIDMVELNPTIGHSHEDTITIGCSLIRAALGESLL' A
#
# COMPACT_ATOMS: atom_id res chain seq x y z
N THR A 1 -10.26 5.81 -0.24
CA THR A 1 -10.45 6.11 1.20
C THR A 1 -11.72 6.92 1.37
N GLY A 2 -12.27 6.99 2.59
CA GLY A 2 -13.46 7.80 2.87
C GLY A 2 -13.24 9.31 2.74
N THR A 3 -11.99 9.77 2.80
CA THR A 3 -11.62 11.20 2.78
C THR A 3 -10.44 11.45 1.82
N PRO A 4 -10.69 11.68 0.51
CA PRO A 4 -9.62 11.91 -0.45
C PRO A 4 -8.98 13.30 -0.28
N VAL A 5 -7.66 13.35 -0.24
CA VAL A 5 -6.86 14.59 -0.15
C VAL A 5 -5.85 14.63 -1.29
N ARG A 6 -5.62 15.81 -1.89
CA ARG A 6 -4.63 16.00 -2.95
C ARG A 6 -3.21 16.07 -2.38
N GLY A 7 -2.22 15.61 -3.15
CA GLY A 7 -0.81 15.64 -2.76
C GLY A 7 -0.37 14.46 -1.90
N GLY A 8 -1.07 13.32 -2.00
CA GLY A 8 -0.65 12.07 -1.37
C GLY A 8 0.50 11.38 -2.11
N LEU A 9 0.95 10.26 -1.55
CA LEU A 9 1.97 9.41 -2.16
C LEU A 9 1.49 8.80 -3.48
N THR A 10 2.40 8.69 -4.42
CA THR A 10 2.24 7.84 -5.60
C THR A 10 2.33 6.36 -5.22
N PHE A 11 1.82 5.47 -6.08
CA PHE A 11 1.88 4.03 -5.87
C PHE A 11 3.33 3.51 -5.65
N ARG A 12 4.28 4.02 -6.44
CA ARG A 12 5.69 3.62 -6.36
C ARG A 12 6.35 4.07 -5.06
N GLU A 13 6.04 5.27 -4.57
CA GLU A 13 6.56 5.77 -3.30
C GLU A 13 6.07 4.89 -2.13
N GLY A 14 4.80 4.49 -2.16
CA GLY A 14 4.25 3.55 -1.17
C GLY A 14 4.98 2.20 -1.16
N HIS A 15 5.24 1.64 -2.34
CA HIS A 15 5.95 0.36 -2.47
C HIS A 15 7.37 0.43 -1.93
N TYR A 16 8.12 1.48 -2.28
CA TYR A 16 9.48 1.70 -1.80
C TYR A 16 9.54 1.78 -0.27
N ILE A 17 8.59 2.48 0.36
CA ILE A 17 8.52 2.54 1.82
C ILE A 17 8.33 1.15 2.42
N CYS A 18 7.45 0.32 1.84
CA CYS A 18 7.20 -1.04 2.31
C CYS A 18 8.44 -1.94 2.17
N GLU A 19 9.13 -1.88 1.03
CA GLU A 19 10.39 -2.59 0.80
C GLU A 19 11.49 -2.14 1.76
N ALA A 20 11.60 -0.83 2.01
CA ALA A 20 12.56 -0.27 2.96
C ALA A 20 12.27 -0.73 4.40
N LEU A 21 10.99 -0.79 4.80
CA LEU A 21 10.57 -1.34 6.10
C LEU A 21 10.93 -2.82 6.22
N HIS A 22 10.63 -3.61 5.17
CA HIS A 22 10.99 -5.03 5.12
C HIS A 22 12.51 -5.24 5.29
N ALA A 23 13.32 -4.48 4.55
CA ALA A 23 14.78 -4.56 4.57
C ALA A 23 15.40 -4.33 5.96
N THR A 24 14.69 -3.69 6.89
CA THR A 24 15.15 -3.53 8.27
C THR A 24 15.15 -4.84 9.07
N GLY A 25 14.33 -5.83 8.68
CA GLY A 25 14.09 -7.05 9.45
C GLY A 25 13.39 -6.84 10.79
N ARG A 26 12.77 -5.66 11.00
CA ARG A 26 12.16 -5.25 12.29
C ARG A 26 10.64 -5.10 12.25
N LEU A 27 10.02 -5.32 11.09
CA LEU A 27 8.57 -5.26 10.96
C LEU A 27 7.92 -6.45 11.67
N VAL A 28 7.11 -6.20 12.70
CA VAL A 28 6.43 -7.24 13.50
C VAL A 28 4.91 -7.27 13.32
N GLY A 29 4.34 -6.27 12.66
CA GLY A 29 2.91 -6.15 12.41
C GLY A 29 2.61 -4.99 11.47
N ILE A 30 1.47 -5.05 10.79
CA ILE A 30 0.99 -4.02 9.86
C ILE A 30 -0.54 -3.94 9.94
N ASP A 31 -1.06 -2.71 10.05
CA ASP A 31 -2.49 -2.43 9.97
C ASP A 31 -2.78 -1.70 8.64
N MET A 32 -3.62 -2.31 7.80
CA MET A 32 -4.07 -1.71 6.54
C MET A 32 -5.50 -1.21 6.70
N VAL A 33 -5.67 0.11 6.72
CA VAL A 33 -6.94 0.78 7.05
C VAL A 33 -7.42 1.69 5.92
N GLU A 34 -8.64 2.19 6.03
CA GLU A 34 -9.24 3.17 5.10
C GLU A 34 -9.38 2.70 3.64
N LEU A 35 -9.38 1.38 3.43
CA LEU A 35 -9.79 0.77 2.16
C LEU A 35 -11.31 0.90 2.04
N ASN A 36 -11.78 1.44 0.92
CA ASN A 36 -13.21 1.56 0.66
C ASN A 36 -13.55 0.88 -0.68
N PRO A 37 -14.15 -0.32 -0.65
CA PRO A 37 -14.51 -1.09 -1.84
C PRO A 37 -15.53 -0.41 -2.75
N THR A 38 -16.33 0.52 -2.22
CA THR A 38 -17.44 1.14 -2.96
C THR A 38 -17.06 2.46 -3.62
N ILE A 39 -15.82 2.94 -3.44
CA ILE A 39 -15.31 4.19 -3.99
C ILE A 39 -14.19 3.86 -5.01
N GLY A 40 -14.49 3.96 -6.30
CA GLY A 40 -13.54 3.68 -7.40
C GLY A 40 -14.26 3.29 -8.70
N HIS A 41 -13.66 3.56 -9.87
CA HIS A 41 -14.38 3.42 -11.15
C HIS A 41 -13.75 2.55 -12.25
N SER A 42 -12.54 1.96 -12.15
CA SER A 42 -12.14 0.86 -13.07
C SER A 42 -10.68 0.38 -13.07
N HIS A 43 -9.67 1.07 -12.52
CA HIS A 43 -8.28 0.67 -12.81
C HIS A 43 -7.36 0.48 -11.61
N GLU A 44 -7.69 1.02 -10.43
CA GLU A 44 -6.85 0.97 -9.23
C GLU A 44 -7.74 0.89 -7.99
N ASP A 45 -8.46 -0.21 -7.85
CA ASP A 45 -9.28 -0.42 -6.66
C ASP A 45 -8.37 -0.40 -5.43
N THR A 46 -8.76 0.39 -4.42
CA THR A 46 -7.96 0.60 -3.21
C THR A 46 -7.56 -0.71 -2.52
N ILE A 47 -8.37 -1.75 -2.68
CA ILE A 47 -8.08 -3.11 -2.23
C ILE A 47 -6.83 -3.68 -2.91
N THR A 48 -6.74 -3.60 -4.25
CA THR A 48 -5.61 -4.13 -5.02
C THR A 48 -4.31 -3.43 -4.65
N ILE A 49 -4.34 -2.11 -4.48
CA ILE A 49 -3.19 -1.34 -4.01
C ILE A 49 -2.80 -1.76 -2.58
N GLY A 50 -3.78 -1.83 -1.67
CA GLY A 50 -3.53 -2.26 -0.28
C GLY A 50 -2.89 -3.64 -0.20
N CYS A 51 -3.40 -4.61 -0.96
CA CYS A 51 -2.82 -5.94 -1.07
C CYS A 51 -1.37 -5.91 -1.59
N SER A 52 -1.09 -5.11 -2.62
CA SER A 52 0.28 -4.98 -3.16
C SER A 52 1.25 -4.42 -2.13
N LEU A 53 0.84 -3.38 -1.39
CA LEU A 53 1.68 -2.78 -0.35
C LEU A 53 1.97 -3.75 0.80
N ILE A 54 0.98 -4.54 1.21
CA ILE A 54 1.17 -5.57 2.24
C ILE A 54 2.19 -6.61 1.77
N ARG A 55 2.07 -7.10 0.54
CA ARG A 55 3.03 -8.09 0.01
C ARG A 55 4.44 -7.52 -0.05
N ALA A 56 4.60 -6.26 -0.48
CA ALA A 56 5.88 -5.56 -0.46
C ALA A 56 6.49 -5.49 0.95
N ALA A 57 5.68 -5.15 1.95
CA ALA A 57 6.12 -5.09 3.35
C ALA A 57 6.52 -6.47 3.91
N LEU A 58 5.98 -7.55 3.35
CA LEU A 58 6.32 -8.93 3.67
C LEU A 58 7.47 -9.49 2.82
N GLY A 59 8.06 -8.69 1.93
CA GLY A 59 9.26 -9.05 1.16
C GLY A 59 9.02 -9.40 -0.31
N GLU A 60 7.81 -9.20 -0.83
CA GLU A 60 7.58 -9.30 -2.28
C GLU A 60 8.24 -8.10 -2.98
N SER A 61 9.30 -8.39 -3.74
CA SER A 61 10.02 -7.42 -4.56
C SER A 61 9.51 -7.44 -5.99
N LEU A 62 9.47 -6.27 -6.64
CA LEU A 62 9.20 -6.16 -8.09
C LEU A 62 10.41 -6.57 -8.95
N LEU A 63 11.58 -6.76 -8.34
CA LEU A 63 12.83 -7.24 -8.93
C LEU A 63 13.09 -8.71 -8.59
#